data_AF-A0A938VVT3-F1
#
_entry.id   AF-A0A938VVT3-F1
#
_cell.length_a   1.000
_cell.length_b   1.000
_cell.length_c   1.000
_cell.angle_alpha   90.00
_cell.angle_beta   90.00
_cell.angle_gamma   90.00
#
_symmetry.space_group_name_H-M   'P 1'
#
loop_
_entity.id
_entity.type
_entity.pdbx_description
1 polymer ?
#
loop_
_entity_poly.entity_id
_entity_poly.type
_entity_poly.pdbx_seq_one_letter_code
_entity_poly.pdbx_strand_id
1 'polypeptide(L)'
;MPDLAPAVAATTADQSPRVTWLTRFRYRHRYVVGYLFILPWFLSFLWFDVIPFILNLYLSATNYSVGPLGRAKWIGLENYTTIFTTDPRFLKSAGNTLYYALGAVPLSLLCAFTIALLLNSKVRGLGVYRTAFYVPSLVPAVAASLIFLWILNTNYGALNRLLGVVGIEPIRWLSRPEWVKPAVIIVSLWGFGAQMVIFLAGLQDIPRELYEAVEIDGGGAWRKLIHLTIPLMTPVIFFNLVVGVIGSFQVFTPAYIFFGTDGGPLNSGLFYMVHIYNNAFRFFKMGYATALSLILFIFILIFTIILVRTSDRWVFYTGGGR
;
A
#
# COMPACT_ATOMS: atom_id res chain seq x y z
N MET A 1 12.68 77.46 1.64
CA MET A 1 12.57 77.65 0.17
C MET A 1 13.69 78.58 -0.27
N PRO A 2 14.33 78.41 -1.43
CA PRO A 2 14.46 77.25 -2.35
C PRO A 2 15.95 76.80 -2.44
N ASP A 3 16.29 75.53 -2.63
CA ASP A 3 16.32 74.75 -3.88
C ASP A 3 17.30 75.30 -4.95
N LEU A 4 18.24 74.42 -5.36
CA LEU A 4 18.77 74.20 -6.71
C LEU A 4 20.19 73.59 -6.66
N ALA A 5 20.27 72.29 -6.97
CA ALA A 5 21.49 71.63 -7.41
C ALA A 5 21.93 72.17 -8.79
N PRO A 6 23.20 71.94 -9.20
CA PRO A 6 23.33 71.03 -10.33
C PRO A 6 24.56 70.09 -10.32
N ALA A 7 24.34 68.93 -10.95
CA ALA A 7 25.24 68.15 -11.79
C ALA A 7 26.55 67.57 -11.19
N VAL A 8 26.43 66.40 -10.57
CA VAL A 8 27.55 65.42 -10.53
C VAL A 8 27.45 64.56 -11.79
N ALA A 9 28.47 64.65 -12.64
CA ALA A 9 28.61 63.84 -13.84
C ALA A 9 28.63 62.35 -13.50
N ALA A 10 27.73 61.60 -14.14
CA ALA A 10 27.65 60.16 -14.05
C ALA A 10 28.81 59.52 -14.82
N THR A 11 29.80 58.99 -14.10
CA THR A 11 30.67 57.93 -14.61
C THR A 11 29.95 56.60 -14.38
N THR A 12 29.07 56.22 -15.29
CA THR A 12 28.55 54.84 -15.38
C THR A 12 29.68 53.94 -15.86
N ALA A 13 30.44 53.38 -14.92
CA ALA A 13 31.27 52.21 -15.20
C ALA A 13 30.33 51.05 -15.55
N ASP A 14 30.29 50.71 -16.83
CA ASP A 14 29.68 49.49 -17.37
C ASP A 14 30.28 48.25 -16.67
N GLN A 15 29.56 47.75 -15.66
CA GLN A 15 29.82 46.45 -15.05
C GLN A 15 28.85 45.42 -15.62
N SER A 16 28.91 45.19 -16.93
CA SER A 16 28.38 43.95 -17.51
C SER A 16 29.20 42.76 -16.97
N PRO A 17 28.59 41.76 -16.31
CA PRO A 17 29.32 40.60 -15.84
C PRO A 17 29.80 39.82 -17.06
N ARG A 18 31.12 39.84 -17.32
CA ARG A 18 31.77 39.00 -18.33
C ARG A 18 31.57 37.55 -17.94
N VAL A 19 30.55 36.90 -18.48
CA VAL A 19 30.29 35.46 -18.29
C VAL A 19 31.41 34.69 -18.99
N THR A 20 32.47 34.40 -18.26
CA THR A 20 33.64 33.65 -18.74
C THR A 20 33.22 32.24 -19.11
N TRP A 21 33.66 31.75 -20.28
CA TRP A 21 33.44 30.40 -20.81
C TRP A 21 33.74 29.26 -19.81
N LEU A 22 34.60 29.51 -18.82
CA LEU A 22 34.91 28.60 -17.71
C LEU A 22 33.72 28.31 -16.78
N THR A 23 32.76 29.25 -16.64
CA THR A 23 31.55 28.99 -15.85
C THR A 23 30.62 28.00 -16.56
N ARG A 24 30.46 28.08 -17.89
CA ARG A 24 29.69 27.10 -18.67
C ARG A 24 30.25 25.67 -18.61
N PHE A 25 31.58 25.50 -18.57
CA PHE A 25 32.20 24.17 -18.45
C PHE A 25 31.97 23.54 -17.07
N ARG A 26 32.04 24.35 -16.01
CA ARG A 26 31.78 23.92 -14.62
C ARG A 26 30.31 23.53 -14.37
N TYR A 27 29.37 24.17 -15.06
CA TYR A 27 27.95 23.79 -15.03
C TYR A 27 27.68 22.44 -15.73
N ARG A 28 28.31 22.16 -16.90
CA ARG A 28 28.15 20.85 -17.59
C ARG A 28 28.70 19.68 -16.77
N HIS A 29 29.82 19.85 -16.07
CA HIS A 29 30.37 18.79 -15.19
C HIS A 29 29.45 18.46 -14.01
N ARG A 30 28.71 19.45 -13.49
CA ARG A 30 27.79 19.25 -12.36
C ARG A 30 26.60 18.34 -12.71
N TYR A 31 26.10 18.42 -13.94
CA TYR A 31 25.04 17.52 -14.41
C TYR A 31 25.55 16.11 -14.71
N VAL A 32 26.77 15.97 -15.27
CA VAL A 32 27.37 14.65 -15.54
C VAL A 32 27.59 13.87 -14.24
N VAL A 33 28.09 14.54 -13.21
CA VAL A 33 28.24 13.92 -11.87
C VAL A 33 26.86 13.54 -11.32
N GLY A 34 25.85 14.41 -11.42
CA GLY A 34 24.48 14.08 -11.02
C GLY A 34 23.91 12.84 -11.74
N TYR A 35 24.10 12.74 -13.06
CA TYR A 35 23.68 11.55 -13.82
C TYR A 35 24.45 10.29 -13.42
N LEU A 36 25.76 10.38 -13.15
CA LEU A 36 26.56 9.26 -12.67
C LEU A 36 26.06 8.73 -11.31
N PHE A 37 25.57 9.59 -10.42
CA PHE A 37 24.97 9.17 -9.14
C PHE A 37 23.61 8.48 -9.32
N ILE A 38 22.83 8.89 -10.32
CA ILE A 38 21.52 8.28 -10.61
C ILE A 38 21.66 6.97 -11.40
N LEU A 39 22.73 6.83 -12.18
CA LEU A 39 22.92 5.75 -13.14
C LEU A 39 22.83 4.34 -12.52
N PRO A 40 23.45 4.01 -11.35
CA PRO A 40 23.30 2.69 -10.74
C PRO A 40 21.85 2.35 -10.37
N TRP A 41 21.11 3.32 -9.83
CA TRP A 41 19.70 3.15 -9.50
C TRP A 41 18.86 2.97 -10.78
N PHE A 42 19.09 3.81 -11.78
CA PHE A 42 18.36 3.78 -13.04
C PHE A 42 18.60 2.48 -13.83
N LEU A 43 19.84 1.99 -13.89
CA LEU A 43 20.15 0.70 -14.51
C LEU A 43 19.47 -0.46 -13.78
N SER A 44 19.46 -0.44 -12.45
CA SER A 44 18.76 -1.44 -11.65
C SER A 44 17.25 -1.41 -11.90
N PHE A 45 16.64 -0.23 -11.94
CA PHE A 45 15.23 -0.04 -12.27
C PHE A 45 14.89 -0.57 -13.67
N LEU A 46 15.70 -0.25 -14.68
CA LEU A 46 15.49 -0.77 -16.04
C LEU A 46 15.58 -2.30 -16.07
N TRP A 47 16.60 -2.87 -15.42
CA TRP A 47 16.88 -4.29 -15.49
C TRP A 47 15.89 -5.15 -14.70
N PHE A 48 15.49 -4.69 -13.50
CA PHE A 48 14.68 -5.47 -12.57
C PHE A 48 13.20 -5.12 -12.57
N ASP A 49 12.81 -3.92 -13.02
CA ASP A 49 11.40 -3.51 -13.08
C ASP A 49 10.90 -3.43 -14.52
N VAL A 50 11.52 -2.61 -15.36
CA VAL A 50 11.00 -2.31 -16.72
C VAL A 50 11.11 -3.51 -17.65
N ILE A 51 12.26 -4.18 -17.72
CA ILE A 51 12.44 -5.35 -18.59
C ILE A 51 11.47 -6.48 -18.20
N PRO A 52 11.37 -6.93 -16.93
CA PRO A 52 10.41 -7.97 -16.54
C PRO A 52 8.96 -7.57 -16.78
N PHE A 53 8.60 -6.29 -16.62
CA PHE A 53 7.26 -5.80 -16.94
C PHE A 53 6.95 -5.91 -18.44
N ILE A 54 7.87 -5.51 -19.32
CA ILE A 54 7.70 -5.65 -20.78
C ILE A 54 7.62 -7.13 -21.17
N LEU A 55 8.44 -7.99 -20.56
CA LEU A 55 8.36 -9.44 -20.76
C LEU A 55 7.02 -10.00 -20.30
N ASN A 56 6.46 -9.51 -19.18
CA ASN A 56 5.13 -9.90 -18.71
C ASN A 56 4.03 -9.54 -19.74
N LEU A 57 4.10 -8.33 -20.31
CA LEU A 57 3.21 -7.89 -21.41
C LEU A 57 3.36 -8.76 -22.67
N TYR A 58 4.58 -9.16 -23.02
CA TYR A 58 4.79 -10.03 -24.18
C TYR A 58 4.28 -11.45 -23.91
N LEU A 59 4.65 -12.04 -22.77
CA LEU A 59 4.32 -13.42 -22.43
C LEU A 59 2.82 -13.63 -22.22
N SER A 60 2.09 -12.60 -21.76
CA SER A 60 0.63 -12.69 -21.62
C SER A 60 -0.10 -12.95 -22.92
N ALA A 61 0.50 -12.57 -24.06
CA ALA A 61 -0.02 -12.83 -25.40
C ALA A 61 0.53 -14.12 -26.03
N THR A 62 1.20 -14.96 -25.23
CA THR A 62 1.79 -16.23 -25.67
C THR A 62 1.22 -17.43 -24.91
N ASN A 63 1.29 -18.61 -25.50
CA ASN A 63 1.01 -19.88 -24.81
C ASN A 63 2.30 -20.46 -24.19
N TYR A 64 3.09 -19.61 -23.52
CA TYR A 64 4.35 -20.04 -22.94
C TYR A 64 4.10 -20.96 -21.73
N SER A 65 4.73 -22.13 -21.76
CA SER A 65 4.73 -23.09 -20.66
C SER A 65 6.17 -23.39 -20.24
N VAL A 66 6.41 -23.47 -18.93
CA VAL A 66 7.76 -23.74 -18.38
C VAL A 66 8.03 -25.24 -18.44
N GLY A 67 8.87 -25.64 -19.39
CA GLY A 67 9.29 -27.04 -19.59
C GLY A 67 10.29 -27.19 -20.74
N PRO A 68 10.90 -28.38 -20.94
CA PRO A 68 11.99 -28.61 -21.90
C PRO A 68 11.62 -28.29 -23.36
N LEU A 69 10.33 -28.30 -23.69
CA LEU A 69 9.77 -28.05 -25.03
C LEU A 69 8.97 -26.74 -25.09
N GLY A 70 8.98 -25.94 -24.02
CA GLY A 70 8.21 -24.71 -23.88
C GLY A 70 8.68 -23.63 -24.83
N ARG A 71 8.08 -23.53 -26.02
CA ARG A 71 8.28 -22.40 -26.92
C ARG A 71 7.16 -21.38 -26.73
N ALA A 72 7.53 -20.12 -26.53
CA ALA A 72 6.56 -19.02 -26.51
C ALA A 72 5.98 -18.84 -27.92
N LYS A 73 4.81 -19.41 -28.17
CA LYS A 73 4.03 -19.17 -29.40
C LYS A 73 3.07 -18.03 -29.16
N TRP A 74 3.06 -17.05 -30.06
CA TRP A 74 2.12 -15.94 -30.02
C TRP A 74 0.70 -16.45 -30.30
N ILE A 75 -0.23 -16.14 -29.39
CA ILE A 75 -1.65 -16.50 -29.46
C ILE A 75 -2.56 -15.26 -29.36
N GLY A 76 -1.99 -14.06 -29.38
CA GLY A 76 -2.75 -12.82 -29.27
C GLY A 76 -3.49 -12.70 -27.94
N LEU A 77 -4.82 -12.57 -27.97
CA LEU A 77 -5.64 -12.35 -26.77
C LEU A 77 -6.33 -13.61 -26.23
N GLU A 78 -5.98 -14.79 -26.73
CA GLU A 78 -6.65 -16.05 -26.36
C GLU A 78 -6.64 -16.30 -24.84
N ASN A 79 -5.53 -16.06 -24.15
CA ASN A 79 -5.45 -16.18 -22.68
C ASN A 79 -6.53 -15.35 -21.96
N TYR A 80 -6.77 -14.12 -22.42
CA TYR A 80 -7.78 -13.24 -21.83
C TYR A 80 -9.19 -13.77 -22.09
N THR A 81 -9.46 -14.27 -23.30
CA THR A 81 -10.75 -14.89 -23.60
C THR A 81 -11.02 -16.08 -22.68
N THR A 82 -10.03 -16.96 -22.49
CA THR A 82 -10.12 -18.11 -21.59
C THR A 82 -10.40 -17.69 -20.14
N ILE A 83 -9.72 -16.64 -19.65
CA ILE A 83 -9.92 -16.11 -18.29
C ILE A 83 -11.36 -15.66 -18.07
N PHE A 84 -11.94 -14.93 -19.03
CA PHE A 84 -13.28 -14.33 -18.84
C PHE A 84 -14.43 -15.28 -19.18
N THR A 85 -14.24 -16.28 -20.03
CA THR A 85 -15.35 -17.15 -20.49
C THR A 85 -15.33 -18.55 -19.88
N THR A 86 -14.13 -19.12 -19.64
CA THR A 86 -13.99 -20.54 -19.30
C THR A 86 -13.41 -20.81 -17.92
N ASP A 87 -12.80 -19.82 -17.24
CA ASP A 87 -12.20 -20.02 -15.92
C ASP A 87 -13.17 -19.66 -14.77
N PRO A 88 -13.84 -20.63 -14.13
CA PRO A 88 -14.73 -20.36 -13.01
C PRO A 88 -13.99 -19.89 -11.75
N ARG A 89 -12.69 -20.17 -11.64
CA ARG A 89 -11.88 -19.78 -10.46
C ARG A 89 -11.42 -18.33 -10.53
N PHE A 90 -11.36 -17.74 -11.72
CA PHE A 90 -11.03 -16.32 -11.89
C PHE A 90 -11.98 -15.42 -11.11
N LEU A 91 -13.30 -15.49 -11.38
CA LEU A 91 -14.28 -14.66 -10.69
C LEU A 91 -14.34 -14.95 -9.18
N LYS A 92 -14.20 -16.23 -8.79
CA LYS A 92 -14.18 -16.62 -7.38
C LYS A 92 -13.01 -15.98 -6.64
N SER A 93 -11.81 -16.06 -7.22
CA SER A 93 -10.60 -15.53 -6.59
C SER A 93 -10.56 -14.00 -6.58
N ALA A 94 -11.04 -13.35 -7.63
CA ALA A 94 -11.23 -11.90 -7.67
C ALA A 94 -12.24 -11.45 -6.60
N GLY A 95 -13.40 -12.12 -6.49
CA GLY A 95 -14.41 -11.80 -5.49
C GLY A 95 -13.96 -12.02 -4.05
N ASN A 96 -13.20 -13.08 -3.77
CA ASN A 96 -12.61 -13.32 -2.45
C ASN A 96 -11.61 -12.21 -2.07
N THR A 97 -10.76 -11.83 -3.02
CA THR A 97 -9.75 -10.78 -2.82
C THR A 97 -10.41 -9.41 -2.61
N LEU A 98 -11.45 -9.09 -3.39
CA LEU A 98 -12.21 -7.86 -3.23
C LEU A 98 -12.94 -7.81 -1.87
N TYR A 99 -13.59 -8.90 -1.46
CA TYR A 99 -14.24 -8.99 -0.15
C TYR A 99 -13.23 -8.75 0.98
N TYR A 100 -12.06 -9.37 0.88
CA TYR A 100 -10.98 -9.16 1.83
C TYR A 100 -10.48 -7.72 1.83
N ALA A 101 -10.22 -7.12 0.67
CA ALA A 101 -9.76 -5.74 0.56
C ALA A 101 -10.75 -4.74 1.19
N LEU A 102 -12.05 -4.91 0.90
CA LEU A 102 -13.11 -4.06 1.44
C LEU A 102 -13.31 -4.19 2.95
N GLY A 103 -12.93 -5.34 3.55
CA GLY A 103 -12.97 -5.53 4.99
C GLY A 103 -11.66 -5.12 5.69
N ALA A 104 -10.54 -5.67 5.24
CA ALA A 104 -9.24 -5.52 5.88
C ALA A 104 -8.71 -4.08 5.82
N VAL A 105 -8.88 -3.37 4.71
CA VAL A 105 -8.33 -2.02 4.56
C VAL A 105 -9.03 -1.02 5.50
N PRO A 106 -10.37 -0.89 5.51
CA PRO A 106 -11.03 0.04 6.43
C PRO A 106 -10.80 -0.31 7.91
N LEU A 107 -10.84 -1.61 8.25
CA LEU A 107 -10.60 -2.05 9.63
C LEU A 107 -9.17 -1.76 10.08
N SER A 108 -8.16 -2.02 9.24
CA SER A 108 -6.76 -1.73 9.57
C SER A 108 -6.51 -0.23 9.73
N LEU A 109 -7.06 0.61 8.84
CA LEU A 109 -7.00 2.07 8.97
C LEU A 109 -7.64 2.55 10.27
N LEU A 110 -8.84 2.04 10.59
CA LEU A 110 -9.56 2.42 11.80
C LEU A 110 -8.79 2.02 13.05
N CYS A 111 -8.31 0.78 13.13
CA CYS A 111 -7.50 0.30 14.26
C CYS A 111 -6.21 1.12 14.39
N ALA A 112 -5.47 1.29 13.29
CA ALA A 112 -4.20 2.02 13.29
C ALA A 112 -4.37 3.48 13.71
N PHE A 113 -5.37 4.18 13.16
CA PHE A 113 -5.66 5.58 13.49
C PHE A 113 -6.13 5.73 14.92
N THR A 114 -7.01 4.85 15.41
CA THR A 114 -7.50 4.88 16.80
C THR A 114 -6.36 4.70 17.79
N ILE A 115 -5.50 3.69 17.59
CA ILE A 115 -4.35 3.47 18.46
C ILE A 115 -3.36 4.64 18.37
N ALA A 116 -3.14 5.21 17.18
CA ALA A 116 -2.30 6.39 17.02
C ALA A 116 -2.83 7.61 17.81
N LEU A 117 -4.15 7.85 17.79
CA LEU A 117 -4.78 8.91 18.60
C LEU A 117 -4.58 8.72 20.10
N LEU A 118 -4.75 7.48 20.60
CA LEU A 118 -4.52 7.16 22.00
C LEU A 118 -3.06 7.40 22.40
N LEU A 119 -2.12 7.03 21.53
CA LEU A 119 -0.68 7.24 21.75
C LEU A 119 -0.29 8.71 21.66
N ASN A 120 -0.97 9.51 20.84
CA ASN A 120 -0.73 10.94 20.72
C ASN A 120 -1.13 11.73 21.98
N SER A 121 -1.91 11.13 22.89
CA SER A 121 -2.42 11.77 24.11
C SER A 121 -1.38 11.92 25.25
N LYS A 122 -0.07 11.92 24.94
CA LYS A 122 1.05 12.01 25.91
C LYS A 122 1.01 10.95 27.02
N VAL A 123 0.71 9.71 26.67
CA VAL A 123 0.75 8.57 27.61
C VAL A 123 2.17 8.33 28.15
N ARG A 124 2.27 8.04 29.45
CA ARG A 124 3.53 7.61 30.07
C ARG A 124 3.98 6.28 29.45
N GLY A 125 5.27 6.15 29.15
CA GLY A 125 5.81 4.93 28.53
C GLY A 125 5.49 4.79 27.03
N LEU A 126 5.29 5.90 26.31
CA LEU A 126 4.99 5.93 24.87
C LEU A 126 5.88 4.98 24.03
N GLY A 127 7.18 4.91 24.32
CA GLY A 127 8.11 4.02 23.62
C GLY A 127 7.77 2.53 23.76
N VAL A 128 7.30 2.10 24.93
CA VAL A 128 6.90 0.70 25.18
C VAL A 128 5.66 0.36 24.38
N TYR A 129 4.62 1.19 24.44
CA TYR A 129 3.39 0.96 23.68
C TYR A 129 3.63 1.02 22.16
N ARG A 130 4.38 2.01 21.68
CA ARG A 130 4.76 2.10 20.27
C ARG A 130 5.46 0.82 19.80
N THR A 131 6.40 0.30 20.60
CA THR A 131 7.11 -0.94 20.30
C THR A 131 6.16 -2.14 20.31
N ALA A 132 5.32 -2.27 21.34
CA ALA A 132 4.40 -3.40 21.47
C ALA A 132 3.43 -3.53 20.28
N PHE A 133 2.88 -2.41 19.78
CA PHE A 133 2.01 -2.42 18.62
C PHE A 133 2.76 -2.49 17.28
N TYR A 134 4.02 -2.05 17.22
CA TYR A 134 4.82 -2.09 16.00
C TYR A 134 5.48 -3.46 15.74
N VAL A 135 5.94 -4.14 16.79
CA VAL A 135 6.65 -5.43 16.70
C VAL A 135 5.93 -6.48 15.84
N PRO A 136 4.59 -6.66 15.93
CA PRO A 136 3.86 -7.59 15.05
C PRO A 136 4.10 -7.35 13.56
N SER A 137 4.26 -6.09 13.13
CA SER A 137 4.52 -5.75 11.72
C SER A 137 5.94 -6.13 11.25
N LEU A 138 6.85 -6.40 12.17
CA LEU A 138 8.21 -6.88 11.89
C LEU A 138 8.30 -8.40 11.80
N VAL A 139 7.27 -9.12 12.28
CA VAL A 139 7.25 -10.58 12.25
C VAL A 139 7.08 -11.05 10.80
N PRO A 140 7.92 -11.98 10.31
CA PRO A 140 7.77 -12.50 8.96
C PRO A 140 6.37 -13.08 8.73
N ALA A 141 5.75 -12.73 7.59
CA ALA A 141 4.37 -13.13 7.28
C ALA A 141 4.13 -14.65 7.35
N VAL A 142 5.15 -15.45 7.02
CA VAL A 142 5.11 -16.92 7.14
C VAL A 142 5.00 -17.34 8.60
N ALA A 143 5.87 -16.83 9.48
CA ALA A 143 5.87 -17.13 10.90
C ALA A 143 4.55 -16.68 11.57
N ALA A 144 4.10 -15.47 11.23
CA ALA A 144 2.81 -14.95 11.67
C ALA A 144 1.67 -15.91 11.30
N SER A 145 1.61 -16.33 10.03
CA SER A 145 0.58 -17.27 9.56
C SER A 145 0.66 -18.60 10.31
N LEU A 146 1.84 -19.17 10.49
CA LEU A 146 1.98 -20.43 11.24
C LEU A 146 1.47 -20.30 12.68
N ILE A 147 1.75 -19.20 13.38
CA ILE A 147 1.21 -18.93 14.72
C ILE A 147 -0.32 -18.89 14.67
N PHE A 148 -0.88 -18.20 13.68
CA PHE A 148 -2.33 -18.08 13.54
C PHE A 148 -3.03 -19.39 13.18
N LEU A 149 -2.37 -20.37 12.55
CA LEU A 149 -2.93 -21.72 12.39
C LEU A 149 -3.24 -22.37 13.75
N TRP A 150 -2.39 -22.17 14.76
CA TRP A 150 -2.62 -22.66 16.12
C TRP A 150 -3.72 -21.87 16.81
N ILE A 151 -3.70 -20.54 16.68
CA ILE A 151 -4.70 -19.65 17.33
C ILE A 151 -6.11 -19.90 16.77
N LEU A 152 -6.23 -20.09 15.46
CA LEU A 152 -7.49 -20.32 14.74
C LEU A 152 -7.93 -21.79 14.73
N ASN A 153 -7.21 -22.68 15.42
CA ASN A 153 -7.59 -24.08 15.48
C ASN A 153 -8.97 -24.25 16.15
N THR A 154 -9.83 -25.07 15.55
CA THR A 154 -11.20 -25.28 16.05
C THR A 154 -11.25 -25.81 17.48
N ASN A 155 -10.40 -26.81 17.79
CA ASN A 155 -10.54 -27.63 19.00
C ASN A 155 -9.76 -27.06 20.19
N TYR A 156 -8.56 -26.52 19.94
CA TYR A 156 -7.67 -26.05 20.99
C TYR A 156 -7.15 -24.63 20.78
N GLY A 157 -7.65 -23.93 19.76
CA GLY A 157 -7.21 -22.57 19.43
C GLY A 157 -7.58 -21.56 20.50
N ALA A 158 -6.65 -20.64 20.77
CA ALA A 158 -6.84 -19.59 21.76
C ALA A 158 -8.07 -18.72 21.46
N LEU A 159 -8.36 -18.44 20.18
CA LEU A 159 -9.49 -17.59 19.81
C LEU A 159 -10.83 -18.25 20.15
N ASN A 160 -11.00 -19.55 19.87
CA ASN A 160 -12.22 -20.27 20.23
C ASN A 160 -12.36 -20.45 21.75
N ARG A 161 -11.27 -20.60 22.50
CA ARG A 161 -11.32 -20.61 23.96
C ARG A 161 -11.84 -19.29 24.52
N LEU A 162 -11.37 -18.16 23.99
CA LEU A 162 -11.86 -16.83 24.38
C LEU A 162 -13.35 -16.64 24.03
N LEU A 163 -13.78 -17.11 22.87
CA LEU A 163 -15.19 -17.12 22.49
C LEU A 163 -16.05 -18.00 23.42
N GLY A 164 -15.54 -19.14 23.85
CA GLY A 164 -16.22 -20.02 24.79
C GLY A 164 -16.46 -19.39 26.16
N VAL A 165 -15.58 -18.50 26.63
CA VAL A 165 -15.77 -17.76 27.90
C VAL A 165 -17.01 -16.87 27.86
N VAL A 166 -17.35 -16.33 26.70
CA VAL A 166 -18.55 -15.49 26.49
C VAL A 166 -19.74 -16.28 25.94
N GLY A 167 -19.66 -17.63 25.95
CA GLY A 167 -20.75 -18.52 25.57
C GLY A 167 -20.94 -18.73 24.06
N ILE A 168 -19.96 -18.37 23.22
CA ILE A 168 -20.02 -18.56 21.76
C ILE A 168 -19.47 -19.96 21.40
N GLU A 169 -20.20 -20.69 20.57
CA GLU A 169 -19.77 -22.01 20.09
C GLU A 169 -18.46 -21.95 19.27
N PRO A 170 -17.62 -23.01 19.30
CA PRO A 170 -16.36 -23.03 18.56
C PRO A 170 -16.54 -22.83 17.06
N ILE A 171 -15.92 -21.77 16.53
CA ILE A 171 -15.97 -21.43 15.11
C ILE A 171 -14.92 -22.24 14.35
N ARG A 172 -15.30 -22.80 13.21
CA ARG A 172 -14.40 -23.52 12.29
C ARG A 172 -13.77 -22.57 11.28
N TRP A 173 -12.90 -21.68 11.77
CA TRP A 173 -12.33 -20.55 11.02
C TRP A 173 -11.81 -20.91 9.64
N LEU A 174 -11.07 -22.02 9.53
CA LEU A 174 -10.38 -22.40 8.29
C LEU A 174 -11.13 -23.45 7.46
N SER A 175 -12.18 -24.07 8.02
CA SER A 175 -12.87 -25.21 7.41
C SER A 175 -14.32 -24.90 7.00
N ARG A 176 -14.90 -23.79 7.46
CA ARG A 176 -16.23 -23.32 7.03
C ARG A 176 -16.09 -22.15 6.05
N PRO A 177 -16.66 -22.23 4.82
CA PRO A 177 -16.51 -21.19 3.80
C PRO A 177 -16.85 -19.76 4.24
N GLU A 178 -17.81 -19.62 5.15
CA GLU A 178 -18.27 -18.33 5.68
C GLU A 178 -17.21 -17.62 6.53
N TRP A 179 -16.39 -18.39 7.25
CA TRP A 179 -15.42 -17.87 8.22
C TRP A 179 -14.01 -17.71 7.67
N VAL A 180 -13.73 -18.32 6.51
CA VAL A 180 -12.41 -18.28 5.86
C VAL A 180 -11.93 -16.85 5.60
N LYS A 181 -12.77 -16.00 5.01
CA LYS A 181 -12.38 -14.60 4.70
C LYS A 181 -12.31 -13.72 5.96
N PRO A 182 -13.29 -13.75 6.88
CA PRO A 182 -13.16 -13.09 8.19
C PRO A 182 -11.90 -13.47 8.95
N ALA A 183 -11.50 -14.75 8.93
CA ALA A 183 -10.28 -15.20 9.59
C ALA A 183 -9.03 -14.50 9.04
N VAL A 184 -8.89 -14.42 7.70
CA VAL A 184 -7.75 -13.72 7.07
C VAL A 184 -7.78 -12.21 7.39
N ILE A 185 -8.96 -11.60 7.45
CA ILE A 185 -9.11 -10.19 7.87
C ILE A 185 -8.58 -10.00 9.29
N ILE A 186 -9.03 -10.83 10.25
CA ILE A 186 -8.58 -10.74 11.66
C ILE A 186 -7.06 -10.89 11.76
N VAL A 187 -6.48 -11.86 11.05
CA VAL A 187 -5.03 -12.06 11.01
C VAL A 187 -4.31 -10.82 10.48
N SER A 188 -4.85 -10.18 9.44
CA SER A 188 -4.23 -8.98 8.87
C SER A 188 -4.22 -7.78 9.81
N LEU A 189 -5.19 -7.68 10.74
CA LEU A 189 -5.22 -6.62 11.74
C LEU A 189 -4.05 -6.75 12.72
N TRP A 190 -3.48 -7.94 12.92
CA TRP A 190 -2.31 -8.07 13.79
C TRP A 190 -1.12 -7.25 13.29
N GLY A 191 -1.03 -6.97 11.99
CA GLY A 191 0.06 -6.22 11.35
C GLY A 191 -0.15 -4.70 11.23
N PHE A 192 -1.21 -4.10 11.80
CA PHE A 192 -1.51 -2.67 11.59
C PHE A 192 -0.44 -1.70 12.15
N GLY A 193 0.50 -2.20 12.96
CA GLY A 193 1.50 -1.40 13.68
C GLY A 193 2.30 -0.41 12.82
N ALA A 194 2.69 -0.80 11.60
CA ALA A 194 3.39 0.09 10.69
C ALA A 194 2.52 1.28 10.24
N GLN A 195 1.24 1.04 9.91
CA GLN A 195 0.29 2.11 9.56
C GLN A 195 0.03 3.03 10.75
N MET A 196 -0.03 2.47 11.97
CA MET A 196 -0.19 3.24 13.20
C MET A 196 0.98 4.21 13.41
N VAL A 197 2.22 3.77 13.18
CA VAL A 197 3.39 4.65 13.32
C VAL A 197 3.36 5.80 12.31
N ILE A 198 2.90 5.54 11.10
CA ILE A 198 2.72 6.58 10.07
C ILE A 198 1.65 7.59 10.51
N PHE A 199 0.52 7.11 11.04
CA PHE A 199 -0.51 8.00 11.60
C PHE A 199 -0.01 8.80 12.79
N LEU A 200 0.74 8.17 13.70
CA LEU A 200 1.30 8.83 14.87
C LEU A 200 2.27 9.95 14.48
N ALA A 201 3.13 9.72 13.48
CA ALA A 201 4.01 10.76 12.94
C ALA A 201 3.20 11.94 12.36
N GLY A 202 2.18 11.66 11.54
CA GLY A 202 1.32 12.71 11.00
C GLY A 202 0.57 13.49 12.08
N LEU A 203 0.09 12.82 13.15
CA LEU A 203 -0.56 13.48 14.28
C LEU A 203 0.40 14.39 15.06
N GLN A 204 1.68 14.02 15.13
CA GLN A 204 2.73 14.78 15.82
C GLN A 204 3.20 16.00 15.00
N ASP A 205 3.04 15.96 13.68
CA ASP A 205 3.35 17.09 12.79
C ASP A 205 2.32 18.22 12.86
N ILE A 206 1.13 17.99 13.44
CA ILE A 206 0.10 19.02 13.59
C ILE A 206 0.55 20.04 14.66
N PRO A 207 0.68 21.34 14.34
CA PRO A 207 1.08 22.36 15.31
C PRO A 207 0.12 22.42 16.50
N ARG A 208 0.68 22.46 17.71
CA ARG A 208 -0.10 22.48 18.96
C ARG A 208 -0.98 23.72 19.08
N GLU A 209 -0.55 24.84 18.53
CA GLU A 209 -1.26 26.12 18.50
C GLU A 209 -2.67 25.99 17.90
N LEU A 210 -2.83 25.12 16.89
CA LEU A 210 -4.13 24.87 16.27
C LEU A 210 -5.10 24.17 17.23
N TYR A 211 -4.61 23.27 18.08
CA TYR A 211 -5.42 22.63 19.12
C TYR A 211 -5.82 23.60 20.22
N GLU A 212 -4.90 24.49 20.62
CA GLU A 212 -5.14 25.51 21.65
C GLU A 212 -6.15 26.56 21.19
N ALA A 213 -6.09 26.97 19.91
CA ALA A 213 -7.08 27.86 19.31
C ALA A 213 -8.51 27.28 19.42
N VAL A 214 -8.71 25.99 19.11
CA VAL A 214 -10.02 25.35 19.25
C VAL A 214 -10.48 25.27 20.71
N GLU A 215 -9.56 25.11 21.66
CA GLU A 215 -9.89 25.11 23.10
C GLU A 215 -10.33 26.49 23.58
N ILE A 216 -9.68 27.56 23.11
CA ILE A 216 -10.07 28.95 23.40
C ILE A 216 -11.48 29.25 22.86
N ASP A 217 -11.82 28.71 21.68
CA ASP A 217 -13.16 28.80 21.09
C ASP A 217 -14.21 27.87 21.77
N GLY A 218 -13.88 27.28 22.92
CA GLY A 218 -14.77 26.40 23.69
C GLY A 218 -14.97 25.02 23.07
N GLY A 219 -14.12 24.60 22.13
CA GLY A 219 -14.20 23.32 21.46
C GLY A 219 -13.64 22.16 22.30
N GLY A 220 -14.48 21.15 22.58
CA GLY A 220 -14.08 19.92 23.26
C GLY A 220 -13.29 18.92 22.38
N ALA A 221 -12.95 17.76 22.95
CA ALA A 221 -12.18 16.70 22.27
C ALA A 221 -12.82 16.21 20.96
N TRP A 222 -14.15 16.04 20.93
CA TRP A 222 -14.88 15.66 19.72
C TRP A 222 -14.80 16.71 18.62
N ARG A 223 -14.85 18.00 18.98
CA ARG A 223 -14.74 19.10 18.02
C ARG A 223 -13.33 19.14 17.42
N LYS A 224 -12.30 19.01 18.26
CA LYS A 224 -10.89 18.86 17.82
C LYS A 224 -10.70 17.67 16.89
N LEU A 225 -11.27 16.50 17.22
CA LEU A 225 -11.13 15.30 16.39
C LEU A 225 -11.74 15.48 14.99
N ILE A 226 -13.00 15.90 14.93
CA ILE A 226 -13.77 15.95 13.68
C ILE A 226 -13.39 17.14 12.81
N HIS A 227 -13.16 18.31 13.40
CA HIS A 227 -12.97 19.56 12.65
C HIS A 227 -11.51 19.96 12.46
N LEU A 228 -10.57 19.31 13.16
CA LEU A 228 -9.15 19.64 13.08
C LEU A 228 -8.30 18.42 12.77
N THR A 229 -8.29 17.42 13.64
CA THR A 229 -7.42 16.26 13.49
C THR A 229 -7.72 15.47 12.22
N ILE A 230 -8.97 15.04 12.01
CA ILE A 230 -9.31 14.24 10.82
C ILE A 230 -9.02 15.00 9.52
N PRO A 231 -9.46 16.27 9.33
CA PRO A 231 -9.16 17.05 8.13
C PRO A 231 -7.66 17.20 7.84
N LEU A 232 -6.85 17.52 8.86
CA LEU A 232 -5.41 17.69 8.71
C LEU A 232 -4.68 16.36 8.48
N MET A 233 -5.27 15.24 8.94
CA MET A 233 -4.73 13.90 8.71
C MET A 233 -5.15 13.28 7.38
N THR A 234 -6.01 13.93 6.59
CA THR A 234 -6.48 13.37 5.30
C THR A 234 -5.37 12.97 4.33
N PRO A 235 -4.22 13.67 4.20
CA PRO A 235 -3.12 13.20 3.34
C PRO A 235 -2.50 11.89 3.81
N VAL A 236 -2.40 11.71 5.14
CA VAL A 236 -1.83 10.51 5.76
C VAL A 236 -2.82 9.35 5.69
N ILE A 237 -4.11 9.63 5.88
CA ILE A 237 -5.20 8.66 5.67
C ILE A 237 -5.20 8.19 4.22
N PHE A 238 -5.10 9.11 3.27
CA PHE A 238 -5.04 8.81 1.85
C PHE A 238 -3.83 7.93 1.50
N PHE A 239 -2.64 8.29 1.98
CA PHE A 239 -1.43 7.50 1.76
C PHE A 239 -1.59 6.06 2.28
N ASN A 240 -2.01 5.89 3.54
CA ASN A 240 -2.23 4.56 4.13
C ASN A 240 -3.35 3.79 3.41
N LEU A 241 -4.39 4.48 2.93
CA LEU A 241 -5.47 3.87 2.16
C LEU A 241 -4.95 3.32 0.83
N VAL A 242 -4.20 4.10 0.06
CA VAL A 242 -3.64 3.65 -1.23
C VAL A 242 -2.70 2.46 -1.04
N VAL A 243 -1.76 2.56 -0.09
CA VAL A 243 -0.81 1.47 0.21
C VAL A 243 -1.56 0.22 0.71
N GLY A 244 -2.54 0.39 1.59
CA GLY A 244 -3.37 -0.69 2.11
C GLY A 244 -4.17 -1.40 1.01
N VAL A 245 -4.76 -0.64 0.08
CA VAL A 245 -5.49 -1.19 -1.07
C VAL A 245 -4.55 -2.03 -1.95
N ILE A 246 -3.40 -1.46 -2.36
CA ILE A 246 -2.42 -2.19 -3.18
C ILE A 246 -2.00 -3.49 -2.49
N GLY A 247 -1.61 -3.42 -1.21
CA GLY A 247 -1.19 -4.60 -0.45
C GLY A 247 -2.30 -5.64 -0.30
N SER A 248 -3.55 -5.23 -0.12
CA SER A 248 -4.68 -6.15 0.05
C SER A 248 -4.97 -6.99 -1.19
N PHE A 249 -4.79 -6.42 -2.39
CA PHE A 249 -4.92 -7.16 -3.65
C PHE A 249 -3.77 -8.13 -3.90
N GLN A 250 -2.63 -7.93 -3.23
CA GLN A 250 -1.43 -8.76 -3.33
C GLN A 250 -1.32 -9.80 -2.21
N VAL A 251 -2.38 -10.01 -1.43
CA VAL A 251 -2.37 -11.00 -0.34
C VAL A 251 -2.14 -12.41 -0.87
N PHE A 252 -1.05 -13.03 -0.42
CA PHE A 252 -0.64 -14.38 -0.83
C PHE A 252 -0.34 -15.28 0.37
N THR A 253 0.62 -14.88 1.19
CA THR A 253 1.20 -15.73 2.23
C THR A 253 0.19 -16.36 3.20
N PRO A 254 -0.69 -15.60 3.89
CA PRO A 254 -1.67 -16.21 4.79
C PRO A 254 -2.68 -17.07 4.04
N ALA A 255 -3.11 -16.65 2.84
CA ALA A 255 -4.03 -17.42 2.02
C ALA A 255 -3.44 -18.78 1.62
N TYR A 256 -2.20 -18.79 1.15
CA TYR A 256 -1.51 -20.01 0.75
C TYR A 256 -1.21 -20.93 1.95
N ILE A 257 -0.76 -20.39 3.08
CA ILE A 257 -0.44 -21.19 4.27
C ILE A 257 -1.70 -21.79 4.88
N PHE A 258 -2.81 -21.04 4.94
CA PHE A 258 -4.04 -21.52 5.57
C PHE A 258 -4.82 -22.51 4.70
N PHE A 259 -4.81 -22.30 3.39
CA PHE A 259 -5.75 -22.98 2.49
C PHE A 259 -5.07 -23.76 1.36
N GLY A 260 -3.74 -23.68 1.26
CA GLY A 260 -2.97 -24.30 0.21
C GLY A 260 -3.33 -23.80 -1.19
N THR A 261 -2.95 -24.59 -2.18
CA THR A 261 -3.19 -24.31 -3.60
C THR A 261 -4.66 -24.39 -3.98
N ASP A 262 -5.47 -25.14 -3.24
CA ASP A 262 -6.89 -25.34 -3.60
C ASP A 262 -7.79 -24.24 -3.00
N GLY A 263 -7.26 -23.40 -2.11
CA GLY A 263 -7.99 -22.28 -1.54
C GLY A 263 -9.12 -22.71 -0.61
N GLY A 264 -8.99 -23.89 0.01
CA GLY A 264 -9.89 -24.37 1.05
C GLY A 264 -11.29 -24.72 0.54
N PRO A 265 -12.27 -24.87 1.45
CA PRO A 265 -13.59 -25.39 1.13
C PRO A 265 -14.32 -24.45 0.14
N LEU A 266 -14.85 -25.02 -0.95
CA LEU A 266 -15.52 -24.29 -2.04
C LEU A 266 -14.70 -23.13 -2.63
N ASN A 267 -13.36 -23.24 -2.61
CA ASN A 267 -12.43 -22.18 -3.03
C ASN A 267 -12.67 -20.83 -2.31
N SER A 268 -13.21 -20.85 -1.09
CA SER A 268 -13.53 -19.63 -0.31
C SER A 268 -12.29 -18.84 0.14
N GLY A 269 -11.15 -19.52 0.25
CA GLY A 269 -9.83 -18.95 0.53
C GLY A 269 -8.91 -18.96 -0.68
N LEU A 270 -9.44 -19.14 -1.90
CA LEU A 270 -8.65 -18.98 -3.12
C LEU A 270 -8.55 -17.49 -3.42
N PHE A 271 -7.41 -16.87 -3.08
CA PHE A 271 -7.12 -15.47 -3.39
C PHE A 271 -6.47 -15.33 -4.76
N TYR A 272 -6.55 -14.14 -5.35
CA TYR A 272 -6.11 -13.90 -6.73
C TYR A 272 -4.63 -14.22 -6.94
N MET A 273 -3.76 -13.83 -5.99
CA MET A 273 -2.33 -14.17 -6.06
C MET A 273 -2.06 -15.67 -5.95
N VAL A 274 -2.87 -16.42 -5.18
CA VAL A 274 -2.76 -17.88 -5.13
C VAL A 274 -3.18 -18.50 -6.47
N HIS A 275 -4.19 -17.93 -7.14
CA HIS A 275 -4.59 -18.36 -8.48
C HIS A 275 -3.50 -18.10 -9.54
N ILE A 276 -2.85 -16.93 -9.51
CA ILE A 276 -1.67 -16.66 -10.35
C ILE A 276 -0.57 -17.69 -10.06
N TYR A 277 -0.24 -17.89 -8.78
CA TYR A 277 0.81 -18.81 -8.35
C TYR A 277 0.57 -20.24 -8.85
N ASN A 278 -0.66 -20.74 -8.71
CA ASN A 278 -1.05 -22.06 -9.20
C ASN A 278 -0.81 -22.18 -10.71
N ASN A 279 -1.22 -21.18 -11.49
CA ASN A 279 -1.02 -21.22 -12.93
C ASN A 279 0.45 -21.13 -13.33
N ALA A 280 1.24 -20.27 -12.66
CA ALA A 280 2.65 -20.08 -12.96
C ALA A 280 3.52 -21.28 -12.56
N PHE A 281 3.37 -21.76 -11.33
CA PHE A 281 4.33 -22.66 -10.68
C PHE A 281 3.82 -24.08 -10.45
N ARG A 282 2.50 -24.30 -10.41
CA ARG A 282 1.92 -25.65 -10.27
C ARG A 282 1.52 -26.23 -11.62
N PHE A 283 0.86 -25.43 -12.45
CA PHE A 283 0.38 -25.85 -13.77
C PHE A 283 1.34 -25.48 -14.90
N PHE A 284 2.40 -24.71 -14.60
CA PHE A 284 3.40 -24.25 -15.56
C PHE A 284 2.81 -23.55 -16.80
N LYS A 285 1.64 -22.91 -16.65
CA LYS A 285 0.97 -22.09 -17.66
C LYS A 285 1.40 -20.63 -17.49
N MET A 286 2.67 -20.33 -17.78
CA MET A 286 3.24 -19.01 -17.54
C MET A 286 2.53 -17.92 -18.35
N GLY A 287 2.26 -18.12 -19.64
CA GLY A 287 1.56 -17.14 -20.46
C GLY A 287 0.19 -16.75 -19.88
N TYR A 288 -0.56 -17.75 -19.41
CA TYR A 288 -1.83 -17.56 -18.71
C TYR A 288 -1.66 -16.82 -17.38
N ALA A 289 -0.67 -17.19 -16.58
CA ALA A 289 -0.39 -16.54 -15.29
C ALA A 289 0.06 -15.07 -15.44
N THR A 290 0.84 -14.75 -16.48
CA THR A 290 1.21 -13.38 -16.84
C THR A 290 -0.01 -12.58 -17.29
N ALA A 291 -0.93 -13.19 -18.05
CA ALA A 291 -2.20 -12.54 -18.40
C ALA A 291 -3.06 -12.21 -17.17
N LEU A 292 -3.20 -13.15 -16.22
CA LEU A 292 -3.85 -12.87 -14.92
C LEU A 292 -3.14 -11.73 -14.15
N SER A 293 -1.81 -11.75 -14.11
CA SER A 293 -1.02 -10.73 -13.41
C SER A 293 -1.23 -9.33 -13.99
N LEU A 294 -1.37 -9.21 -15.32
CA LEU A 294 -1.69 -7.94 -15.97
C LEU A 294 -3.12 -7.46 -15.68
N ILE A 295 -4.09 -8.38 -15.62
CA ILE A 295 -5.46 -8.02 -15.21
C ILE A 295 -5.45 -7.48 -13.78
N LEU A 296 -4.73 -8.12 -12.86
CA LEU A 296 -4.58 -7.62 -11.50
C LEU A 296 -3.92 -6.23 -11.46
N PHE A 297 -2.85 -6.03 -12.23
CA PHE A 297 -2.19 -4.74 -12.35
C PHE A 297 -3.16 -3.65 -12.82
N ILE A 298 -3.92 -3.91 -13.89
CA ILE A 298 -4.93 -2.97 -14.41
C ILE A 298 -6.00 -2.70 -13.35
N PHE A 299 -6.43 -3.72 -12.60
CA PHE A 299 -7.42 -3.55 -11.55
C PHE A 299 -6.91 -2.65 -10.42
N ILE A 300 -5.70 -2.90 -9.92
CA ILE A 300 -5.05 -2.08 -8.89
C ILE A 300 -4.84 -0.64 -9.42
N LEU A 301 -4.43 -0.49 -10.68
CA LEU A 301 -4.25 0.81 -11.31
C LEU A 301 -5.56 1.59 -11.40
N ILE A 302 -6.66 0.96 -11.83
CA ILE A 302 -7.99 1.58 -11.88
C ILE A 302 -8.42 2.03 -10.49
N PHE A 303 -8.30 1.16 -9.48
CA PHE A 303 -8.63 1.53 -8.10
C PHE A 303 -7.78 2.69 -7.59
N THR A 304 -6.48 2.66 -7.87
CA THR A 304 -5.55 3.73 -7.48
C THR A 304 -5.89 5.05 -8.17
N ILE A 305 -6.20 5.03 -9.47
CA ILE A 305 -6.62 6.23 -10.22
C ILE A 305 -7.94 6.77 -9.65
N ILE A 306 -8.91 5.91 -9.32
CA ILE A 306 -10.17 6.33 -8.70
C ILE A 306 -9.90 7.00 -7.34
N LEU A 307 -9.05 6.41 -6.52
CA LEU A 307 -8.67 6.99 -5.23
C LEU A 307 -7.97 8.34 -5.38
N VAL A 308 -6.98 8.45 -6.27
CA VAL A 308 -6.26 9.70 -6.55
C VAL A 308 -7.18 10.76 -7.16
N ARG A 309 -8.08 10.41 -8.07
CA ARG A 309 -9.03 11.39 -8.63
C ARG A 309 -10.07 11.85 -7.62
N THR A 310 -10.44 11.00 -6.67
CA THR A 310 -11.36 11.40 -5.60
C THR A 310 -10.66 12.20 -4.51
N SER A 311 -9.35 11.99 -4.29
CA SER A 311 -8.59 12.68 -3.24
C SER A 311 -8.61 14.20 -3.37
N ASP A 312 -8.67 14.72 -4.59
CA ASP A 312 -8.83 16.17 -4.86
C ASP A 312 -10.04 16.81 -4.16
N ARG A 313 -11.04 16.00 -3.76
CA ARG A 313 -12.28 16.48 -3.13
C ARG A 313 -12.26 16.44 -1.60
N TRP A 314 -11.38 15.66 -0.99
CA TRP A 314 -11.43 15.39 0.45
C TRP A 314 -10.07 15.39 1.15
N VAL A 315 -8.96 15.47 0.39
CA VAL A 315 -7.61 15.57 0.95
C VAL A 315 -7.17 17.02 0.99
N PHE A 316 -6.81 17.49 2.18
CA PHE A 316 -6.36 18.85 2.45
C PHE A 316 -4.86 18.86 2.71
N TYR A 317 -4.10 19.60 1.89
CA TYR A 317 -2.66 19.80 2.08
C TYR A 317 -2.40 21.19 2.66
N THR A 318 -1.79 21.27 3.84
CA THR A 318 -1.52 22.50 4.59
C THR A 318 -0.44 23.43 3.99
N GLY A 319 0.01 23.19 2.76
CA GLY A 319 1.00 24.02 2.06
C GLY A 319 0.80 24.09 0.53
N GLY A 320 -0.31 23.55 0.02
CA GLY A 320 -0.63 23.63 -1.40
C GLY A 320 -1.58 24.80 -1.64
N GLY A 321 -1.08 25.86 -2.28
CA GLY A 321 -1.92 26.97 -2.72
C GLY A 321 -3.06 26.45 -3.60
N ARG A 322 -4.27 26.54 -3.06
CA ARG A 322 -5.49 26.89 -3.79
C ARG A 322 -6.11 28.06 -3.07
#